data_AF-A0A847VKC7-F1
#
_entry.id   AF-A0A847VKC7-F1
#
_cell.length_a   1.000
_cell.length_b   1.000
_cell.length_c   1.000
_cell.angle_alpha   90.00
_cell.angle_beta   90.00
_cell.angle_gamma   90.00
#
_symmetry.space_group_name_H-M   'P 1'
#
loop_
_entity.id
_entity.type
_entity.pdbx_description
1 polymer ?
#
loop_
_entity_poly.entity_id
_entity_poly.type
_entity_poly.pdbx_seq_one_letter_code
_entity_poly.pdbx_strand_id
1 'polypeptide(L)'
;MMPSRACADGLGAFSYYDHVFLPESTKELVWRHGGKRYKSQLVLRVNGKKKTEAFLFEHGGPGWAPVVLRDGTVSDGKVETYEKAVAEILCPADTFFTSVFSAQGKRPLSAFKNAEIKTLLADLLGLEQVRQQGALAADVVKQLKAGLAVVRQGLARAQEDAAGTRRSLAELDGASQALLAATAQRTSTAARLDA
;
A
#
# COMPACT_ATOMS: atom_id res chain seq x y z
N MET A 1 11.04 11.92 -24.65
CA MET A 1 11.90 13.12 -24.74
C MET A 1 11.99 13.50 -26.21
N MET A 2 11.77 14.75 -26.61
CA MET A 2 11.95 15.17 -28.01
C MET A 2 13.44 15.37 -28.29
N PRO A 3 14.14 14.41 -28.92
CA PRO A 3 15.60 14.49 -29.05
C PRO A 3 16.03 15.62 -29.98
N SER A 4 15.18 15.98 -30.94
CA SER A 4 15.41 17.05 -31.91
C SER A 4 15.42 18.46 -31.31
N ARG A 5 15.07 18.63 -30.03
CA ARG A 5 15.02 19.94 -29.35
C ARG A 5 15.84 20.01 -28.08
N ALA A 6 16.62 18.97 -27.76
CA ALA A 6 17.53 19.01 -26.62
C ALA A 6 18.76 19.88 -26.98
N CYS A 7 19.10 20.84 -26.13
CA CYS A 7 20.22 21.77 -26.37
C CYS A 7 21.58 21.23 -25.86
N ALA A 8 21.57 20.05 -25.22
CA ALA A 8 22.73 19.34 -24.68
C ALA A 8 22.41 17.84 -24.50
N ASP A 9 23.43 17.01 -24.24
CA ASP A 9 23.23 15.63 -23.81
C ASP A 9 22.98 15.58 -22.30
N GLY A 10 21.79 15.15 -21.88
CA GLY A 10 21.48 14.94 -20.47
C GLY A 10 20.00 15.12 -20.10
N LEU A 11 19.61 14.54 -18.95
CA LEU A 11 18.23 14.52 -18.42
C LEU A 11 17.61 15.91 -18.10
N GLY A 12 18.38 17.00 -18.25
CA GLY A 12 17.91 18.38 -18.06
C GLY A 12 18.00 19.27 -19.31
N ALA A 13 18.41 18.72 -20.46
CA ALA A 13 18.70 19.51 -21.66
C ALA A 13 17.46 19.97 -22.46
N PHE A 14 16.27 19.62 -21.99
CA PHE A 14 15.00 19.95 -22.62
C PHE A 14 13.94 20.18 -21.54
N SER A 15 13.38 21.38 -21.50
CA SER A 15 12.19 21.70 -20.72
C SER A 15 11.06 22.09 -21.68
N TYR A 16 9.87 21.50 -21.49
CA TYR A 16 8.69 21.91 -22.24
C TYR A 16 8.31 23.38 -21.99
N TYR A 17 8.75 23.97 -20.87
CA TYR A 17 8.52 25.39 -20.57
C TYR A 17 9.38 26.34 -21.41
N ASP A 18 10.51 25.88 -21.96
CA ASP A 18 11.35 26.69 -22.88
C ASP A 18 10.64 26.93 -24.21
N HIS A 19 9.55 26.20 -24.46
CA HIS A 19 8.71 26.32 -25.64
C HIS A 19 7.34 26.94 -25.35
N VAL A 20 7.18 27.59 -24.19
CA VAL A 20 6.01 28.41 -23.86
C VAL A 20 6.38 29.87 -24.10
N PHE A 21 5.91 30.43 -25.22
CA PHE A 21 6.32 31.77 -25.67
C PHE A 21 5.35 32.89 -25.26
N LEU A 22 4.17 32.52 -24.75
CA LEU A 22 3.17 33.46 -24.26
C LEU A 22 3.16 33.46 -22.73
N PRO A 23 2.77 34.59 -22.09
CA PRO A 23 2.62 34.65 -20.62
C PRO A 23 1.76 33.51 -20.06
N GLU A 24 0.74 33.13 -20.82
CA GLU A 24 -0.11 31.97 -20.59
C GLU A 24 -0.34 31.25 -21.92
N SER A 25 -0.21 29.92 -21.93
CA SER A 25 -0.47 29.05 -23.08
C SER A 25 -1.41 27.92 -22.69
N THR A 26 -2.43 27.69 -23.51
CA THR A 26 -3.44 26.66 -23.23
C THR A 26 -3.35 25.53 -24.25
N LYS A 27 -3.45 24.27 -23.79
CA LYS A 27 -3.65 23.10 -24.64
C LYS A 27 -4.99 22.46 -24.29
N GLU A 28 -5.80 22.21 -25.30
CA GLU A 28 -7.09 21.55 -25.13
C GLU A 28 -7.15 20.28 -25.96
N LEU A 29 -7.70 19.23 -25.36
CA LEU A 29 -8.02 17.98 -26.02
C LEU A 29 -9.44 17.57 -25.64
N VAL A 30 -10.32 17.47 -26.62
CA VAL A 30 -11.66 16.89 -26.46
C VAL A 30 -11.63 15.44 -26.92
N TRP A 31 -12.05 14.52 -26.07
CA TRP A 31 -11.98 13.08 -26.30
C TRP A 31 -13.23 12.35 -25.81
N ARG A 32 -13.37 11.06 -26.19
CA ARG A 32 -14.51 10.22 -25.82
C ARG A 32 -14.06 8.92 -25.19
N HIS A 33 -14.76 8.51 -24.15
CA HIS A 33 -14.57 7.21 -23.50
C HIS A 33 -15.86 6.80 -22.78
N GLY A 34 -16.22 5.52 -22.80
CA GLY A 34 -17.42 5.02 -22.11
C GLY A 34 -18.72 5.75 -22.49
N GLY A 35 -18.88 6.11 -23.76
CA GLY A 35 -20.05 6.86 -24.26
C GLY A 35 -20.05 8.37 -23.96
N LYS A 36 -19.27 8.81 -22.97
CA LYS A 36 -19.16 10.20 -22.53
C LYS A 36 -18.13 11.00 -23.35
N ARG A 37 -18.23 12.33 -23.27
CA ARG A 37 -17.26 13.28 -23.85
C ARG A 37 -16.53 13.98 -22.71
N TYR A 38 -15.22 14.10 -22.84
CA TYR A 38 -14.36 14.77 -21.87
C TYR A 38 -13.53 15.85 -22.56
N LYS A 39 -13.14 16.87 -21.79
CA LYS A 39 -12.21 17.92 -22.22
C LYS A 39 -11.07 18.01 -21.21
N SER A 40 -9.86 17.70 -21.66
CA SER A 40 -8.62 18.00 -20.93
C SER A 40 -8.15 19.39 -21.31
N GLN A 41 -7.91 20.25 -20.33
CA GLN A 41 -7.40 21.60 -20.54
C GLN A 41 -6.16 21.81 -19.66
N LEU A 42 -5.01 22.05 -20.30
CA LEU A 42 -3.76 22.39 -19.62
C LEU A 42 -3.49 23.87 -19.81
N VAL A 43 -3.19 24.57 -18.72
CA VAL A 43 -2.77 25.96 -18.71
C VAL A 43 -1.32 26.02 -18.24
N LEU A 44 -0.45 26.55 -19.09
CA LEU A 44 0.98 26.61 -18.89
C LEU A 44 1.42 28.07 -18.80
N ARG A 45 2.17 28.42 -17.76
CA ARG A 45 2.66 29.78 -17.52
C ARG A 45 4.17 29.79 -17.39
N VAL A 46 4.79 30.81 -17.98
CA VAL A 46 6.25 31.03 -17.89
C VAL A 46 6.65 31.50 -16.49
N ASN A 47 5.80 32.35 -15.88
CA ASN A 47 6.04 33.00 -14.60
C ASN A 47 4.92 32.70 -13.58
N GLY A 48 5.21 32.91 -12.29
CA GLY A 48 4.24 32.74 -11.19
C GLY A 48 4.45 31.47 -10.36
N LYS A 49 3.73 31.38 -9.22
CA LYS A 49 3.84 30.25 -8.28
C LYS A 49 3.29 28.93 -8.84
N LYS A 50 2.30 28.97 -9.74
CA LYS A 50 1.71 27.80 -10.41
C LYS A 50 2.01 27.85 -11.91
N LYS A 51 3.07 27.12 -12.32
CA LYS A 51 3.50 27.05 -13.73
C LYS A 51 2.61 26.16 -14.61
N THR A 52 1.94 25.17 -14.03
CA THR A 52 0.98 24.31 -14.74
C THR A 52 -0.30 24.17 -13.92
N GLU A 53 -1.42 24.30 -14.61
CA GLU A 53 -2.73 23.86 -14.13
C GLU A 53 -3.32 22.89 -15.13
N ALA A 54 -4.04 21.89 -14.63
CA ALA A 54 -4.64 20.83 -15.42
C ALA A 54 -6.07 20.58 -14.96
N PHE A 55 -7.01 20.72 -15.89
CA PHE A 55 -8.44 20.56 -15.66
C PHE A 55 -8.98 19.44 -16.52
N LEU A 56 -9.93 18.70 -15.96
CA LEU A 56 -10.70 17.70 -16.67
C LEU A 56 -12.18 17.99 -16.51
N PHE A 57 -12.88 18.08 -17.64
CA PHE A 57 -14.30 18.31 -17.70
C PHE A 57 -15.02 17.14 -18.37
N GLU A 58 -16.23 16.83 -17.92
CA GLU A 58 -17.18 15.95 -18.58
C GLU A 58 -18.28 16.80 -19.24
N HIS A 59 -18.71 16.41 -20.44
CA HIS A 59 -19.83 17.06 -21.11
C HIS A 59 -21.16 16.55 -20.56
N GLY A 60 -21.93 17.43 -19.91
CA GLY A 60 -23.25 17.10 -19.36
C GLY A 60 -24.19 18.31 -19.37
N GLY A 61 -25.48 18.07 -19.58
CA GLY A 61 -26.54 19.09 -19.56
C GLY A 61 -26.16 20.38 -20.34
N PRO A 62 -25.95 21.52 -19.66
CA PRO A 62 -25.68 22.83 -20.28
C PRO A 62 -24.27 23.02 -20.85
N GLY A 63 -23.35 22.06 -20.71
CA GLY A 63 -22.00 22.20 -21.29
C GLY A 63 -20.93 21.34 -20.61
N TRP A 64 -19.77 21.94 -20.35
CA TRP A 64 -18.63 21.29 -19.69
C TRP A 64 -18.70 21.51 -18.19
N ALA A 65 -18.76 20.42 -17.42
CA ALA A 65 -18.70 20.45 -15.95
C ALA A 65 -17.41 19.78 -15.47
N PRO A 66 -16.77 20.24 -14.37
CA PRO A 66 -15.59 19.59 -13.82
C PRO A 66 -15.88 18.12 -13.47
N VAL A 67 -14.93 17.23 -13.76
CA VAL A 67 -15.05 15.82 -13.35
C VAL A 67 -15.00 15.74 -11.82
N VAL A 68 -15.84 14.88 -11.26
CA VAL A 68 -15.87 14.53 -9.83
C VAL A 68 -15.51 13.05 -9.70
N LEU A 69 -14.47 12.75 -8.93
CA LEU A 69 -13.99 11.39 -8.67
C LEU A 69 -14.91 10.65 -7.71
N ARG A 70 -14.73 9.32 -7.62
CA ARG A 70 -15.53 8.46 -6.70
C ARG A 70 -15.43 8.89 -5.24
N ASP A 71 -14.31 9.45 -4.82
CA ASP A 71 -14.09 9.94 -3.46
C ASP A 71 -14.68 11.36 -3.23
N GLY A 72 -15.33 11.95 -4.23
CA GLY A 72 -15.90 13.30 -4.20
C GLY A 72 -14.91 14.40 -4.58
N THR A 73 -13.65 14.07 -4.88
CA THR A 73 -12.66 15.06 -5.31
C THR A 73 -13.05 15.66 -6.66
N VAL A 74 -13.16 16.98 -6.72
CA VAL A 74 -13.49 17.73 -7.93
C VAL A 74 -12.21 18.16 -8.64
N SER A 75 -12.20 18.12 -9.98
CA SER A 75 -11.11 18.68 -10.78
C SER A 75 -10.91 20.17 -10.46
N ASP A 76 -9.79 20.48 -9.82
CA ASP A 76 -9.51 21.77 -9.18
C ASP A 76 -8.31 22.52 -9.80
N GLY A 77 -7.85 22.07 -10.97
CA GLY A 77 -6.68 22.64 -11.66
C GLY A 77 -5.35 22.10 -11.17
N LYS A 78 -5.29 21.30 -10.08
CA LYS A 78 -4.05 20.65 -9.67
C LYS A 78 -3.72 19.50 -10.61
N VAL A 79 -2.44 19.41 -10.97
CA VAL A 79 -1.92 18.34 -11.83
C VAL A 79 -2.18 16.97 -11.22
N GLU A 80 -1.97 16.81 -9.91
CA GLU A 80 -2.22 15.55 -9.19
C GLU A 80 -3.68 15.11 -9.26
N THR A 81 -4.63 16.05 -9.08
CA THR A 81 -6.06 15.77 -9.21
C THR A 81 -6.41 15.35 -10.63
N TYR A 82 -5.86 16.06 -11.62
CA TYR A 82 -6.07 15.74 -13.04
C TYR A 82 -5.53 14.36 -13.40
N GLU A 83 -4.31 14.01 -12.99
CA GLU A 83 -3.70 12.71 -13.26
C GLU A 83 -4.51 11.56 -12.68
N LYS A 84 -4.98 11.70 -11.42
CA LYS A 84 -5.89 10.75 -10.79
C LYS A 84 -7.18 10.61 -11.57
N ALA A 85 -7.77 11.73 -11.99
CA ALA A 85 -9.03 11.72 -12.73
C ALA A 85 -8.93 11.05 -14.10
N VAL A 86 -7.87 11.32 -14.85
CA VAL A 86 -7.62 10.66 -16.13
C VAL A 86 -7.37 9.17 -15.92
N ALA A 87 -6.58 8.79 -14.91
CA ALA A 87 -6.27 7.39 -14.63
C ALA A 87 -7.51 6.57 -14.23
N GLU A 88 -8.45 7.16 -13.50
CA GLU A 88 -9.70 6.48 -13.14
C GLU A 88 -10.61 6.21 -14.34
N ILE A 89 -10.59 7.10 -15.35
CA ILE A 89 -11.41 6.97 -16.56
C ILE A 89 -10.74 6.06 -17.60
N LEU A 90 -9.45 6.24 -17.86
CA LEU A 90 -8.76 5.59 -18.98
C LEU A 90 -7.91 4.39 -18.61
N CYS A 91 -7.66 4.15 -17.31
CA CYS A 91 -6.59 3.32 -16.70
C CYS A 91 -5.28 4.10 -16.42
N PRO A 92 -4.39 3.56 -15.57
CA PRO A 92 -3.08 4.16 -15.31
C PRO A 92 -2.28 4.40 -16.60
N ALA A 93 -1.45 5.45 -16.60
CA ALA A 93 -0.68 5.85 -17.78
C ALA A 93 0.15 4.71 -18.38
N ASP A 94 0.81 3.90 -17.55
CA ASP A 94 1.62 2.77 -18.02
C ASP A 94 0.79 1.73 -18.79
N THR A 95 -0.42 1.45 -18.33
CA THR A 95 -1.36 0.55 -18.99
C THR A 95 -1.87 1.18 -20.29
N PHE A 96 -2.25 2.46 -20.27
CA PHE A 96 -2.69 3.17 -21.47
C PHE A 96 -1.60 3.20 -22.56
N PHE A 97 -0.37 3.54 -22.17
CA PHE A 97 0.79 3.65 -23.06
C PHE A 97 1.38 2.31 -23.51
N THR A 98 0.80 1.20 -23.04
CA THR A 98 1.18 -0.15 -23.44
C THR A 98 0.06 -0.83 -24.23
N SER A 99 -1.20 -0.39 -24.07
CA SER A 99 -2.37 -1.04 -24.68
C SER A 99 -3.06 -0.19 -25.74
N VAL A 100 -3.36 1.09 -25.45
CA VAL A 100 -4.16 1.97 -26.33
C VAL A 100 -3.25 2.77 -27.26
N PHE A 101 -2.10 3.24 -26.77
CA PHE A 101 -1.14 4.00 -27.56
C PHE A 101 0.28 3.53 -27.27
N SER A 102 1.00 3.06 -28.29
CA SER A 102 2.42 2.71 -28.16
C SER A 102 3.27 3.67 -28.99
N ALA A 103 4.14 4.44 -28.33
CA ALA A 103 5.10 5.29 -29.02
C ALA A 103 6.16 4.44 -29.76
N GLN A 104 6.81 5.04 -30.76
CA GLN A 104 7.92 4.39 -31.46
C GLN A 104 9.03 4.01 -30.47
N GLY A 105 9.57 2.79 -30.61
CA GLY A 105 10.65 2.30 -29.76
C GLY A 105 10.22 1.91 -28.33
N LYS A 106 8.92 1.85 -28.03
CA LYS A 106 8.44 1.28 -26.76
C LYS A 106 8.85 -0.19 -26.65
N ARG A 107 9.10 -0.62 -25.41
CA ARG A 107 9.40 -2.01 -25.05
C ARG A 107 8.27 -2.92 -25.57
N PRO A 108 8.57 -3.98 -26.34
CA PRO A 108 7.54 -4.91 -26.82
C PRO A 108 6.99 -5.74 -25.66
N LEU A 109 5.74 -6.19 -25.76
CA LEU A 109 5.08 -7.03 -24.74
C LEU A 109 5.88 -8.30 -24.39
N SER A 110 6.57 -8.89 -25.37
CA SER A 110 7.42 -10.08 -25.17
C SER A 110 8.58 -9.86 -24.18
N ALA A 111 9.01 -8.61 -24.00
CA ALA A 111 10.06 -8.27 -23.06
C ALA A 111 9.55 -8.07 -21.63
N PHE A 112 8.23 -8.06 -21.39
CA PHE A 112 7.63 -7.85 -20.06
C PHE A 112 7.79 -9.10 -19.19
N LYS A 113 8.05 -8.91 -17.90
CA LYS A 113 8.05 -9.99 -16.91
C LYS A 113 6.61 -10.42 -16.64
N ASN A 114 6.44 -11.69 -16.25
CA ASN A 114 5.12 -12.25 -15.92
C ASN A 114 4.33 -11.41 -14.90
N ALA A 115 4.99 -10.80 -13.91
CA ALA A 115 4.33 -9.93 -12.95
C ALA A 115 3.78 -8.66 -13.60
N GLU A 116 4.56 -8.03 -14.50
CA GLU A 116 4.15 -6.82 -15.22
C GLU A 116 2.96 -7.12 -16.15
N ILE A 117 2.98 -8.28 -16.84
CA ILE A 117 1.86 -8.73 -17.69
C ILE A 117 0.60 -8.96 -16.85
N LYS A 118 0.73 -9.58 -15.68
CA LYS A 118 -0.42 -9.80 -14.78
C LYS A 118 -1.03 -8.47 -14.30
N THR A 119 -0.19 -7.49 -13.95
CA THR A 119 -0.67 -6.16 -13.60
C THR A 119 -1.39 -5.50 -14.78
N LEU A 120 -0.78 -5.51 -15.96
CA LEU A 120 -1.37 -4.95 -17.18
C LEU A 120 -2.75 -5.57 -17.48
N LEU A 121 -2.85 -6.91 -17.41
CA LEU A 121 -4.12 -7.60 -17.64
C LEU A 121 -5.15 -7.29 -16.55
N ALA A 122 -4.73 -7.19 -15.28
CA ALA A 122 -5.63 -6.82 -14.20
C ALA A 122 -6.21 -5.42 -14.41
N ASP A 123 -5.38 -4.46 -14.82
CA ASP A 123 -5.82 -3.09 -15.11
C ASP A 123 -6.80 -3.06 -16.30
N LEU A 124 -6.48 -3.77 -17.39
CA LEU A 124 -7.33 -3.83 -18.60
C LEU A 124 -8.68 -4.53 -18.38
N LEU A 125 -8.70 -5.53 -17.50
CA LEU A 125 -9.92 -6.28 -17.14
C LEU A 125 -10.69 -5.62 -15.99
N GLY A 126 -10.20 -4.51 -15.43
CA GLY A 126 -10.84 -3.83 -14.31
C GLY A 126 -10.85 -4.64 -13.01
N LEU A 127 -9.86 -5.51 -12.80
CA LEU A 127 -9.76 -6.42 -11.64
C LEU A 127 -9.13 -5.78 -10.40
N GLU A 128 -9.17 -4.46 -10.29
CA GLU A 128 -8.54 -3.71 -9.20
C GLU A 128 -9.11 -4.12 -7.84
N GLN A 129 -10.43 -4.31 -7.75
CA GLN A 129 -11.08 -4.73 -6.51
C GLN A 129 -10.62 -6.12 -6.04
N VAL A 130 -10.39 -7.05 -6.98
CA VAL A 130 -9.87 -8.39 -6.67
C VAL A 130 -8.45 -8.30 -6.12
N ARG A 131 -7.61 -7.43 -6.70
CA ARG A 131 -6.24 -7.18 -6.23
C ARG A 131 -6.24 -6.59 -4.83
N GLN A 132 -7.10 -5.60 -4.57
CA GLN A 132 -7.26 -4.97 -3.25
C GLN A 132 -7.74 -5.98 -2.19
N GLN A 133 -8.72 -6.82 -2.53
CA GLN A 133 -9.17 -7.90 -1.64
C GLN A 133 -8.04 -8.90 -1.33
N GLY A 134 -7.25 -9.27 -2.34
CA GLY A 134 -6.08 -10.14 -2.15
C GLY A 134 -5.04 -9.52 -1.20
N ALA A 135 -4.78 -8.22 -1.30
CA ALA A 135 -3.88 -7.51 -0.41
C ALA A 135 -4.41 -7.49 1.04
N LEU A 136 -5.70 -7.18 1.23
CA LEU A 136 -6.35 -7.22 2.54
C LEU A 136 -6.28 -8.62 3.17
N ALA A 137 -6.54 -9.67 2.38
CA ALA A 137 -6.44 -11.05 2.85
C ALA A 137 -5.00 -11.41 3.27
N ALA A 138 -3.98 -10.95 2.52
CA ALA A 138 -2.59 -11.15 2.87
C ALA A 138 -2.21 -10.45 4.19
N ASP A 139 -2.73 -9.24 4.40
CA ASP A 139 -2.54 -8.49 5.65
C ASP A 139 -3.21 -9.18 6.84
N VAL A 140 -4.43 -9.70 6.67
CA VAL A 140 -5.10 -10.50 7.70
C VAL A 140 -4.26 -11.73 8.07
N VAL A 141 -3.77 -12.48 7.08
CA VAL A 141 -2.90 -13.64 7.33
C VAL A 141 -1.64 -13.24 8.08
N LYS A 142 -1.01 -12.12 7.70
CA LYS A 142 0.18 -11.59 8.37
C LYS A 142 -0.11 -11.27 9.85
N GLN A 143 -1.20 -10.58 10.13
CA GLN A 143 -1.61 -10.22 11.48
C GLN A 143 -1.96 -11.46 12.32
N LEU A 144 -2.70 -12.42 11.76
CA LEU A 144 -3.02 -13.68 12.44
C LEU A 144 -1.77 -14.50 12.77
N LYS A 145 -0.79 -14.56 11.86
CA LYS A 145 0.50 -15.22 12.11
C LYS A 145 1.28 -14.55 13.25
N ALA A 146 1.29 -13.22 13.29
CA ALA A 146 1.94 -12.47 14.37
C ALA A 146 1.25 -12.72 15.72
N GLY A 147 -0.10 -12.68 15.77
CA GLY A 147 -0.87 -12.99 16.98
C GLY A 147 -0.66 -14.43 17.46
N LEU A 148 -0.65 -15.39 16.53
CA LEU A 148 -0.37 -16.79 16.87
C LEU A 148 1.02 -16.98 17.47
N ALA A 149 2.04 -16.26 16.97
CA ALA A 149 3.38 -16.30 17.54
C ALA A 149 3.39 -15.81 19.00
N VAL A 150 2.65 -14.73 19.30
CA VAL A 150 2.50 -14.21 20.66
C VAL A 150 1.82 -15.22 21.58
N VAL A 151 0.71 -15.83 21.14
CA VAL A 151 -0.02 -16.85 21.92
C VAL A 151 0.88 -18.06 22.21
N ARG A 152 1.64 -18.53 21.21
CA ARG A 152 2.58 -19.64 21.39
C ARG A 152 3.69 -19.31 22.39
N GLN A 153 4.22 -18.10 22.33
CA GLN A 153 5.22 -17.64 23.30
C GLN A 153 4.63 -17.54 24.72
N GLY A 154 3.40 -17.05 24.86
CA GLY A 154 2.69 -17.00 26.13
C GLY A 154 2.44 -18.39 26.72
N LEU A 155 2.03 -19.36 25.89
CA LEU A 155 1.85 -20.75 26.31
C LEU A 155 3.16 -21.37 26.80
N ALA A 156 4.26 -21.17 26.09
CA ALA A 156 5.58 -21.69 26.50
C ALA A 156 5.99 -21.15 27.88
N ARG A 157 5.84 -19.84 28.11
CA ARG A 157 6.12 -19.21 29.42
C ARG A 157 5.24 -19.78 30.53
N ALA A 158 3.93 -19.90 30.30
CA ALA A 158 3.01 -20.45 31.29
C ALA A 158 3.33 -21.93 31.63
N GLN A 159 3.81 -22.70 30.66
CA GLN A 159 4.27 -24.07 30.89
C GLN A 159 5.54 -24.13 31.74
N GLU A 160 6.51 -23.23 31.48
CA GLU A 160 7.72 -23.09 32.29
C GLU A 160 7.38 -22.70 33.73
N ASP A 161 6.50 -21.71 33.92
CA ASP A 161 6.04 -21.25 35.23
C ASP A 161 5.34 -22.39 35.99
N ALA A 162 4.40 -23.08 35.35
CA ALA A 162 3.69 -24.20 35.96
C ALA A 162 4.61 -25.39 36.31
N ALA A 163 5.68 -25.61 35.54
CA ALA A 163 6.71 -26.59 35.88
C ALA A 163 7.60 -26.11 37.04
N GLY A 164 7.88 -24.82 37.13
CA GLY A 164 8.53 -24.18 38.27
C GLY A 164 7.72 -24.36 39.56
N THR A 165 6.45 -23.94 39.57
CA THR A 165 5.56 -24.06 40.73
C THR A 165 5.42 -25.50 41.21
N ARG A 166 5.29 -26.47 40.29
CA ARG A 166 5.24 -27.90 40.64
C ARG A 166 6.50 -28.39 41.34
N ARG A 167 7.68 -27.94 40.90
CA ARG A 167 8.94 -28.28 41.58
C ARG A 167 9.00 -27.71 42.99
N SER A 168 8.66 -26.44 43.16
CA SER A 168 8.62 -25.80 44.49
C SER A 168 7.63 -26.46 45.44
N LEU A 169 6.46 -26.89 44.95
CA LEU A 169 5.50 -27.66 45.76
C LEU A 169 6.10 -29.00 46.22
N ALA A 170 6.74 -29.75 45.32
CA ALA A 170 7.37 -31.02 45.68
C ALA A 170 8.51 -30.84 46.70
N GLU A 171 9.29 -29.76 46.59
CA GLU A 171 10.32 -29.41 47.58
C GLU A 171 9.72 -29.11 48.95
N LEU A 172 8.63 -28.34 49.01
CA LEU A 172 7.91 -28.04 50.25
C LEU A 172 7.30 -29.29 50.90
N ASP A 173 6.69 -30.16 50.09
CA ASP A 173 6.13 -31.43 50.57
C ASP A 173 7.23 -32.32 51.15
N GLY A 174 8.38 -32.43 50.47
CA GLY A 174 9.54 -33.15 50.97
C GLY A 174 10.08 -32.58 52.28
N ALA A 175 10.18 -31.26 52.39
CA ALA A 175 10.61 -30.58 53.62
C ALA A 175 9.63 -30.82 54.78
N SER A 176 8.33 -30.79 54.51
CA SER A 176 7.27 -31.10 55.49
C SER A 176 7.38 -32.53 56.01
N GLN A 177 7.57 -33.51 55.11
CA GLN A 177 7.77 -34.91 55.48
C GLN A 177 9.03 -35.11 56.33
N ALA A 178 10.14 -34.44 55.98
CA ALA A 178 11.38 -34.49 56.76
C ALA A 178 11.19 -33.90 58.17
N LEU A 179 10.44 -32.80 58.30
CA LEU A 179 10.11 -32.19 59.59
C LEU A 179 9.26 -33.14 60.45
N LEU A 180 8.24 -33.78 59.87
CA LEU A 180 7.40 -34.77 60.56
C LEU A 180 8.22 -35.97 61.05
N ALA A 181 9.13 -36.49 60.21
CA ALA A 181 10.01 -37.58 60.59
C ALA A 181 10.94 -37.18 61.74
N ALA A 182 11.56 -35.99 61.66
CA ALA A 182 12.44 -35.47 62.71
C ALA A 182 11.69 -35.23 64.03
N THR A 183 10.45 -34.72 63.98
CA THR A 183 9.62 -34.54 65.18
C THR A 183 9.21 -35.87 65.81
N ALA A 184 8.80 -36.86 65.01
CA ALA A 184 8.49 -38.20 65.49
C ALA A 184 9.70 -38.87 66.15
N GLN A 185 10.87 -38.75 65.52
CA GLN A 185 12.13 -39.28 66.05
C GLN A 185 12.47 -38.61 67.38
N ARG A 186 12.36 -37.28 67.48
CA ARG A 186 12.54 -36.52 68.72
C ARG A 186 11.57 -36.93 69.84
N THR A 187 10.29 -37.15 69.54
CA THR A 187 9.33 -37.61 70.56
C THR A 187 9.64 -39.03 71.03
N SER A 188 10.08 -39.92 70.15
CA SER A 188 10.46 -41.29 70.53
C SER A 188 11.73 -41.35 71.38
N THR A 189 12.71 -40.48 71.13
CA THR A 189 13.92 -40.39 71.95
C THR A 189 13.61 -39.78 73.32
N ALA A 190 12.74 -38.77 73.39
CA ALA A 190 12.28 -38.23 74.66
C ALA A 190 11.54 -39.27 75.52
N ALA A 191 10.60 -40.02 74.93
CA ALA A 191 9.87 -41.09 75.63
C ALA A 191 10.76 -42.24 76.14
N ARG A 192 11.93 -42.45 75.52
CA ARG A 192 12.94 -43.43 75.99
C ARG A 192 13.81 -42.93 77.14
N LEU A 193 13.89 -41.62 77.33
CA LEU A 193 14.66 -41.00 78.41
C LEU A 193 13.83 -40.86 79.70
N ASP A 194 12.50 -40.86 79.59
CA ASP A 194 11.54 -40.75 80.71
C ASP A 194 11.11 -42.10 81.31
N ALA A 195 11.62 -43.25 80.81
CA ALA A 195 11.30 -44.62 81.26
C ALA A 195 12.51 -45.28 81.94
#